data_AF-A0A7V8ZGH0-F1
#
_entry.id   AF-A0A7V8ZGH0-F1
#
_cell.length_a   1.000
_cell.length_b   1.000
_cell.length_c   1.000
_cell.angle_alpha   90.00
_cell.angle_beta   90.00
_cell.angle_gamma   90.00
#
_symmetry.space_group_name_H-M   'P 1'
#
loop_
_entity.id
_entity.type
_entity.pdbx_description
1 polymer ?
#
loop_
_entity_poly.entity_id
_entity_poly.type
_entity_poly.pdbx_seq_one_letter_code
_entity_poly.pdbx_strand_id
1 'polypeptide(L)'
;MAAEICDRYHAEFTDENARYGDAGREWCRHDNQWLLHWAVNDILGLDDIGRQALWLAGVLRSRDFPIDRLVRNLQIAAEVATARVPAPVGTQLATRLTSAAVAVAAGPDGSAGE
;
A
#
# COMPACT_ATOMS: atom_id res chain seq x y z
N MET A 1 -3.53 11.82 -5.51
CA MET A 1 -3.79 10.60 -4.70
C MET A 1 -2.58 10.24 -3.84
N ALA A 2 -1.42 9.89 -4.41
CA ALA A 2 -0.24 9.51 -3.61
C ALA A 2 0.17 10.53 -2.53
N ALA A 3 0.15 11.83 -2.86
CA ALA A 3 0.41 12.89 -1.87
C ALA A 3 -0.59 12.85 -0.69
N GLU A 4 -1.89 12.72 -0.99
CA GLU A 4 -2.94 12.65 0.03
C GLU A 4 -2.84 11.38 0.89
N ILE A 5 -2.47 10.24 0.29
CA ILE A 5 -2.24 9.01 1.06
C ILE A 5 -1.11 9.23 2.07
N CYS A 6 0.01 9.81 1.63
CA CYS A 6 1.13 10.13 2.51
C CYS A 6 0.79 11.16 3.56
N ASP A 7 0.00 12.18 3.23
CA ASP A 7 -0.41 13.19 4.21
C ASP A 7 -1.28 12.58 5.31
N ARG A 8 -2.22 11.69 4.95
CA ARG A 8 -3.03 10.94 5.93
C ARG A 8 -2.18 9.96 6.75
N TYR A 9 -1.26 9.25 6.11
CA TYR A 9 -0.34 8.32 6.77
C TYR A 9 0.55 9.05 7.79
N HIS A 10 1.16 10.18 7.43
CA HIS A 10 1.97 10.98 8.36
C HIS A 10 1.15 11.65 9.47
N ALA A 11 -0.15 11.91 9.24
CA ALA A 11 -1.03 12.38 10.29
C ALA A 11 -1.32 11.28 11.33
N GLU A 12 -1.33 10.01 10.92
CA GLU A 12 -1.50 8.85 11.81
C GLU A 12 -0.17 8.47 12.49
N PHE A 13 0.94 8.46 11.75
CA PHE A 13 2.27 8.08 12.22
C PHE A 13 3.18 9.30 12.32
N THR A 14 3.08 10.01 13.45
CA THR A 14 3.76 11.30 13.65
C THR A 14 5.27 11.20 13.90
N ASP A 15 5.79 9.99 14.11
CA ASP A 15 7.21 9.71 14.34
C ASP A 15 8.01 9.50 13.02
N GLU A 16 7.34 9.44 11.88
CA GLU A 16 7.96 9.19 10.56
C GLU A 16 9.12 10.15 10.24
N ASN A 17 8.95 11.44 10.52
CA ASN A 17 10.01 12.43 10.27
C ASN A 17 11.24 12.17 11.17
N ALA A 18 11.04 11.74 12.42
CA ALA A 18 12.15 11.41 13.30
C ALA A 18 12.89 10.14 12.83
N ARG A 19 12.17 9.20 12.21
CA ARG A 19 12.70 7.91 11.75
C ARG A 19 13.38 7.97 10.39
N TYR A 20 12.83 8.74 9.45
CA TYR A 20 13.24 8.73 8.04
C TYR A 20 13.70 10.10 7.50
N GLY A 21 13.62 11.14 8.32
CA GLY A 21 14.03 12.50 7.94
C GLY A 21 13.16 13.09 6.83
N ASP A 22 13.67 14.18 6.23
CA ASP A 22 12.91 14.98 5.27
C ASP A 22 12.61 14.23 3.97
N ALA A 23 13.47 13.28 3.58
CA ALA A 23 13.28 12.44 2.40
C ALA A 23 12.13 11.42 2.55
N GLY A 24 11.73 11.08 3.79
CA GLY A 24 10.70 10.08 4.05
C GLY A 24 9.36 10.37 3.36
N ARG A 25 8.99 11.65 3.24
CA ARG A 25 7.77 12.06 2.54
C ARG A 25 7.84 11.82 1.04
N GLU A 26 9.01 12.05 0.43
CA GLU A 26 9.19 11.82 -1.00
C GLU A 26 9.19 10.34 -1.32
N TRP A 27 9.86 9.53 -0.50
CA TRP A 27 9.81 8.07 -0.61
C TRP A 27 8.40 7.53 -0.42
N CYS A 28 7.67 7.98 0.60
CA CYS A 28 6.27 7.61 0.79
C CYS A 28 5.44 7.89 -0.47
N ARG A 29 5.61 9.07 -1.07
CA ARG A 29 4.84 9.46 -2.27
C ARG A 29 5.19 8.56 -3.44
N HIS A 30 6.46 8.24 -3.62
CA HIS A 30 6.93 7.37 -4.68
C HIS A 30 6.41 5.93 -4.51
N ASP A 31 6.50 5.36 -3.31
CA ASP A 31 6.00 4.03 -3.01
C ASP A 31 4.47 3.96 -3.24
N ASN A 32 3.73 4.99 -2.85
CA ASN A 32 2.30 5.05 -3.11
C ASN A 32 1.94 5.21 -4.59
N GLN A 33 2.81 5.81 -5.43
CA GLN A 33 2.62 5.78 -6.88
C GLN A 33 2.74 4.36 -7.43
N TRP A 34 3.72 3.58 -6.95
CA TRP A 34 3.89 2.18 -7.35
C TRP A 34 2.75 1.29 -6.88
N LEU A 35 2.30 1.42 -5.63
CA LEU A 35 1.16 0.66 -5.12
C LEU A 35 -0.12 0.91 -5.95
N LEU A 36 -0.39 2.16 -6.31
CA LEU A 36 -1.52 2.50 -7.19
C LEU A 36 -1.32 1.96 -8.60
N HIS A 37 -0.11 2.01 -9.14
CA HIS A 37 0.21 1.46 -10.46
C HIS A 37 0.00 -0.06 -10.52
N TRP A 38 0.48 -0.81 -9.52
CA TRP A 38 0.27 -2.25 -9.41
C TRP A 38 -1.21 -2.61 -9.26
N ALA A 39 -1.98 -1.82 -8.51
CA ALA A 39 -3.44 -2.01 -8.42
C ALA A 39 -4.14 -1.85 -9.77
N VAL A 40 -3.73 -0.87 -10.58
CA VAL A 40 -4.24 -0.70 -11.95
C VAL A 40 -3.84 -1.88 -12.83
N ASN A 41 -2.58 -2.32 -12.77
CA ASN A 41 -2.11 -3.45 -13.57
C ASN A 41 -2.84 -4.75 -13.22
N ASP A 42 -3.15 -4.97 -11.94
CA ASP A 42 -3.91 -6.14 -11.49
C ASP A 42 -5.36 -6.13 -12.01
N ILE A 43 -6.02 -4.96 -12.06
CA ILE A 43 -7.34 -4.83 -12.71
C ILE A 43 -7.26 -5.16 -14.20
N LEU A 44 -6.17 -4.76 -14.86
CA LEU A 44 -5.92 -5.03 -16.27
C LEU A 44 -5.41 -6.46 -16.55
N GLY A 45 -5.16 -7.27 -15.52
CA GLY A 45 -4.61 -8.62 -15.66
C GLY A 45 -3.14 -8.67 -16.08
N LEU A 46 -2.39 -7.60 -15.83
CA LEU A 46 -0.98 -7.44 -16.22
C LEU A 46 0.00 -7.78 -15.08
N ASP A 47 -0.46 -7.78 -13.83
CA ASP A 47 0.35 -8.12 -12.66
C ASP A 47 -0.56 -8.62 -11.52
N ASP A 48 0.05 -9.06 -10.41
CA ASP A 48 -0.64 -9.42 -9.17
C ASP A 48 -0.19 -8.48 -8.06
N ILE A 49 -1.09 -7.60 -7.60
CA ILE A 49 -0.78 -6.63 -6.54
C ILE A 49 -0.40 -7.31 -5.22
N GLY A 50 -0.99 -8.46 -4.89
CA GLY A 50 -0.69 -9.19 -3.66
C GLY A 50 0.76 -9.68 -3.64
N ARG A 51 1.21 -10.25 -4.76
CA ARG A 51 2.61 -10.68 -4.95
C ARG A 51 3.57 -9.50 -4.87
N GLN A 52 3.25 -8.37 -5.52
CA GLN A 52 4.09 -7.17 -5.47
C GLN A 52 4.16 -6.57 -4.05
N ALA A 53 3.02 -6.51 -3.35
CA ALA A 53 2.94 -6.01 -1.98
C ALA A 53 3.69 -6.93 -0.99
N LEU A 54 3.62 -8.25 -1.16
CA LEU A 54 4.40 -9.22 -0.37
C LEU A 54 5.91 -9.07 -0.61
N TRP A 55 6.33 -8.88 -1.86
CA TRP A 55 7.73 -8.59 -2.19
C TRP A 55 8.20 -7.30 -1.52
N LEU A 56 7.42 -6.22 -1.65
CA LEU A 56 7.72 -4.93 -1.01
C LEU A 56 7.80 -5.07 0.52
N ALA A 57 6.87 -5.82 1.13
CA ALA A 57 6.90 -6.11 2.56
C ALA A 57 8.20 -6.84 2.96
N GLY A 58 8.71 -7.75 2.14
CA GLY A 58 10.01 -8.39 2.35
C GLY A 58 11.17 -7.39 2.33
N VAL A 59 11.20 -6.51 1.32
CA VAL A 59 12.22 -5.44 1.21
C VAL A 59 12.16 -4.50 2.40
N LEU A 60 10.97 -4.02 2.76
CA LEU A 60 10.75 -3.11 3.89
C LEU A 60 11.12 -3.77 5.23
N ARG A 61 10.77 -5.06 5.43
CA ARG A 61 11.15 -5.81 6.62
C ARG A 61 12.66 -5.90 6.78
N SER A 62 13.40 -6.13 5.70
CA SER A 62 14.88 -6.16 5.74
C SER A 62 15.52 -4.81 6.09
N ARG A 63 14.74 -3.73 6.09
CA ARG A 63 15.15 -2.36 6.46
C ARG A 63 14.55 -1.93 7.80
N ASP A 64 14.11 -2.89 8.61
CA ASP A 64 13.45 -2.67 9.91
C ASP A 64 12.22 -1.75 9.81
N PHE A 65 11.52 -1.75 8.68
CA PHE A 65 10.26 -1.02 8.55
C PHE A 65 9.12 -1.77 9.25
N PRO A 66 8.25 -1.08 10.02
CA PRO A 66 7.11 -1.71 10.69
C PRO A 66 6.02 -2.12 9.68
N ILE A 67 5.89 -3.42 9.40
CA ILE A 67 5.00 -3.94 8.34
C ILE A 67 3.52 -3.61 8.56
N ASP A 68 3.06 -3.51 9.82
CA ASP A 68 1.69 -3.08 10.11
C ASP A 68 1.38 -1.67 9.55
N ARG A 69 2.40 -0.81 9.43
CA ARG A 69 2.25 0.50 8.79
C ARG A 69 2.10 0.40 7.28
N LEU A 70 2.72 -0.59 6.62
CA LEU A 70 2.48 -0.86 5.20
C LEU A 70 1.04 -1.34 5.00
N VAL A 71 0.56 -2.25 5.86
CA VAL A 71 -0.83 -2.72 5.85
C VAL A 71 -1.79 -1.53 5.98
N ARG A 72 -1.54 -0.63 6.95
CA ARG A 72 -2.34 0.58 7.13
C ARG A 72 -2.25 1.53 5.93
N ASN A 73 -1.07 1.74 5.35
CA ASN A 73 -0.91 2.56 4.16
C ASN A 73 -1.73 2.04 2.96
N LEU A 74 -1.77 0.72 2.76
CA LEU A 74 -2.62 0.09 1.73
C LEU A 74 -4.11 0.32 1.98
N GLN A 75 -4.55 0.29 3.23
CA GLN A 75 -5.94 0.61 3.59
C GLN A 75 -6.26 2.09 3.34
N ILE A 76 -5.38 3.01 3.73
CA ILE A 76 -5.52 4.45 3.42
C ILE A 76 -5.59 4.66 1.90
N ALA A 77 -4.76 3.95 1.13
CA ALA A 77 -4.81 4.01 -0.32
C ALA A 77 -6.17 3.55 -0.87
N ALA A 78 -6.76 2.49 -0.31
CA ALA A 78 -8.10 2.02 -0.68
C ALA A 78 -9.20 3.05 -0.36
N GLU A 79 -9.13 3.69 0.81
CA GLU A 79 -10.03 4.77 1.22
C GLU A 79 -9.94 5.96 0.25
N VAL A 80 -8.71 6.37 -0.11
CA VAL A 80 -8.48 7.47 -1.05
C VAL A 80 -8.93 7.10 -2.47
N ALA A 81 -8.73 5.85 -2.91
CA ALA A 81 -9.21 5.37 -4.21
C ALA A 81 -10.74 5.44 -4.31
N THR A 82 -11.44 4.99 -3.28
CA THR A 82 -12.90 5.08 -3.18
C THR A 82 -13.40 6.53 -3.24
N ALA A 83 -12.69 7.45 -2.57
CA ALA A 83 -13.09 8.85 -2.48
C ALA A 83 -12.78 9.68 -3.74
N ARG A 84 -11.72 9.33 -4.48
CA ARG A 84 -11.18 10.18 -5.58
C ARG A 84 -11.51 9.67 -6.97
N VAL A 85 -11.81 8.38 -7.12
CA VAL A 85 -12.03 7.77 -8.44
C VAL A 85 -13.49 7.32 -8.55
N PRO A 86 -14.23 7.73 -9.59
CA PRO A 86 -15.62 7.31 -9.78
C PRO A 86 -15.77 5.79 -9.86
N ALA A 87 -16.93 5.30 -9.42
CA ALA A 87 -17.32 3.91 -9.60
C ALA A 87 -17.51 3.56 -11.10
N PRO A 88 -17.24 2.30 -11.53
CA PRO A 88 -16.82 1.16 -10.70
C PRO A 88 -15.31 1.11 -10.42
N VAL A 89 -14.51 1.94 -11.10
CA VAL A 89 -13.04 1.86 -11.06
C VAL A 89 -12.48 2.13 -9.67
N GLY A 90 -12.97 3.15 -8.96
CA GLY A 90 -12.53 3.44 -7.60
C GLY A 90 -12.79 2.29 -6.62
N THR A 91 -13.93 1.62 -6.76
CA THR A 91 -14.28 0.43 -5.96
C THR A 91 -13.35 -0.73 -6.28
N GLN A 92 -13.06 -1.00 -7.56
CA GLN A 92 -12.14 -2.07 -7.96
C GLN A 92 -10.73 -1.84 -7.40
N LEU A 93 -10.21 -0.62 -7.52
CA LEU A 93 -8.91 -0.23 -6.95
C LEU A 93 -8.88 -0.45 -5.44
N ALA A 94 -9.92 0.01 -4.74
CA ALA A 94 -10.03 -0.16 -3.29
C ALA A 94 -10.06 -1.63 -2.87
N THR A 95 -10.79 -2.48 -3.61
CA THR A 95 -10.79 -3.93 -3.38
C THR A 95 -9.39 -4.51 -3.53
N ARG A 96 -8.65 -4.17 -4.60
CA ARG A 96 -7.29 -4.69 -4.84
C ARG A 96 -6.30 -4.26 -3.76
N LEU A 97 -6.33 -2.99 -3.37
CA LEU A 97 -5.48 -2.46 -2.29
C LEU A 97 -5.81 -3.11 -0.94
N THR A 98 -7.10 -3.35 -0.65
CA THR A 98 -7.53 -4.05 0.57
C THR A 98 -7.08 -5.51 0.57
N SER A 99 -7.22 -6.23 -0.55
CA SER A 99 -6.72 -7.60 -0.68
C SER A 99 -5.21 -7.68 -0.49
N ALA A 100 -4.45 -6.72 -1.04
CA ALA A 100 -3.01 -6.64 -0.81
C ALA A 100 -2.68 -6.40 0.68
N ALA A 101 -3.44 -5.55 1.38
CA ALA A 101 -3.27 -5.33 2.81
C ALA A 101 -3.48 -6.63 3.62
N VAL A 102 -4.51 -7.41 3.27
CA VAL A 102 -4.78 -8.72 3.89
C VAL A 102 -3.64 -9.70 3.63
N ALA A 103 -3.14 -9.78 2.39
CA ALA A 103 -2.03 -10.67 2.04
C ALA A 103 -0.75 -10.31 2.81
N VAL A 104 -0.41 -9.03 2.90
CA VAL A 104 0.76 -8.56 3.66
C VAL A 104 0.62 -8.88 5.15
N ALA A 105 -0.58 -8.71 5.72
CA ALA A 105 -0.84 -9.02 7.12
C ALA A 105 -0.73 -10.53 7.42
N ALA A 106 -1.14 -11.39 6.48
CA ALA A 106 -1.02 -12.84 6.61
C ALA A 106 0.44 -13.33 6.47
N GLY A 107 1.27 -12.59 5.72
CA GLY A 107 2.66 -12.94 5.47
C GLY A 107 2.84 -14.02 4.38
N PRO A 108 4.10 -14.37 4.05
CA PRO A 108 4.42 -15.29 2.95
C PRO A 108 3.91 -16.73 3.17
N ASP A 109 3.67 -17.13 4.42
CA ASP A 109 3.19 -18.49 4.76
C ASP A 109 1.65 -18.59 4.75
N GLY A 110 0.94 -17.49 4.47
CA GLY A 110 -0.53 -17.43 4.44
C GLY A 110 -1.19 -18.01 3.19
N SER A 111 -0.48 -18.86 2.43
CA SER A 111 -1.08 -19.62 1.32
C SER A 111 -1.99 -20.70 1.88
N ALA A 112 -3.26 -20.66 1.46
CA ALA A 112 -4.30 -21.59 1.83
C ALA A 112 -3.83 -23.06 1.84
N GLY A 113 -4.06 -23.74 2.97
CA GLY A 113 -4.18 -25.19 2.97
C GLY A 113 -5.32 -25.60 2.03
N GLU A 114 -5.06 -26.68 1.30
CA GLU A 114 -5.94 -27.37 0.35
C GLU A 114 -7.38 -27.58 0.85
#